data_AF-A0AAU0UJU3-F1
#
_entry.id   AF-A0AAU0UJU3-F1
#
_cell.length_a   1.000
_cell.length_b   1.000
_cell.length_c   1.000
_cell.angle_alpha   90.00
_cell.angle_beta   90.00
_cell.angle_gamma   90.00
#
_symmetry.space_group_name_H-M   'P 1'
#
loop_
_entity.id
_entity.type
_entity.pdbx_description
1 polymer ?
#
loop_
_entity_poly.entity_id
_entity_poly.type
_entity_poly.pdbx_seq_one_letter_code
_entity_poly.pdbx_strand_id
1 'polypeptide(L)'
;MHKNLFQAYFKERKNIGDREVLLQLAEKAGFLREEVQKAWQNPIFEERLKQFSADASKKGATGVPTFVINDRYRIVGAQPYEEFQKIFNNIAEENNK
;
A
#
# COMPACT_ATOMS: atom_id res chain seq x y z
N MET A 1 -5.72 -7.95 4.42
CA MET A 1 -5.52 -6.93 5.46
C MET A 1 -5.89 -5.50 5.01
N HIS A 2 -5.36 -4.96 3.90
CA HIS A 2 -5.60 -3.56 3.49
C HIS A 2 -7.09 -3.14 3.40
N LYS A 3 -7.95 -3.96 2.78
CA LYS A 3 -9.40 -3.71 2.72
C LYS A 3 -10.03 -3.53 4.11
N ASN A 4 -9.65 -4.39 5.07
CA ASN A 4 -10.18 -4.34 6.42
C ASN A 4 -9.71 -3.09 7.16
N LEU A 5 -8.46 -2.66 6.97
CA LEU A 5 -7.93 -1.41 7.53
C LEU A 5 -8.65 -0.19 6.96
N PHE A 6 -8.82 -0.11 5.64
CA PHE A 6 -9.54 0.99 5.01
C PHE A 6 -11.00 1.05 5.46
N GLN A 7 -11.67 -0.10 5.55
CA GLN A 7 -13.03 -0.17 6.07
C GLN A 7 -13.10 0.29 7.53
N ALA A 8 -12.20 -0.20 8.39
CA ALA A 8 -12.15 0.17 9.80
C ALA A 8 -11.96 1.67 10.00
N TYR A 9 -11.05 2.28 9.24
CA TYR A 9 -10.72 3.70 9.36
C TYR A 9 -11.77 4.60 8.69
N PHE A 10 -12.00 4.43 7.38
CA PHE A 10 -12.81 5.36 6.60
C PHE A 10 -14.32 5.16 6.76
N LYS A 11 -14.78 3.93 7.01
CA LYS A 11 -16.21 3.62 7.12
C LYS A 11 -16.66 3.47 8.56
N GLU A 12 -15.91 2.72 9.37
CA GLU A 12 -16.31 2.37 10.74
C GLU A 12 -15.76 3.34 11.80
N ARG A 13 -14.90 4.30 11.41
CA ARG A 13 -14.30 5.32 12.30
C ARG A 13 -13.55 4.72 13.51
N LYS A 14 -12.97 3.54 13.34
CA LYS A 14 -12.14 2.89 14.37
C LYS A 14 -10.76 3.52 14.44
N ASN A 15 -10.19 3.57 15.64
CA ASN A 15 -8.82 4.01 15.86
C ASN A 15 -7.84 2.91 15.41
N ILE A 16 -7.28 3.04 14.20
CA ILE A 16 -6.26 2.11 13.69
C ILE A 16 -4.85 2.38 14.26
N GLY A 17 -4.69 3.33 15.17
CA GLY A 17 -3.50 3.46 16.01
C GLY A 17 -3.56 2.60 17.28
N ASP A 18 -4.72 2.02 17.60
CA ASP A 18 -4.89 1.10 18.73
C ASP A 18 -4.46 -0.32 18.32
N ARG A 19 -3.55 -0.90 19.11
CA ARG A 19 -3.04 -2.26 18.91
C ARG A 19 -4.15 -3.31 19.00
N GLU A 20 -5.12 -3.14 19.88
CA GLU A 20 -6.21 -4.11 20.02
C GLU A 20 -7.08 -4.13 18.76
N VAL A 21 -7.40 -2.96 18.22
CA VAL A 21 -8.13 -2.83 16.95
C VAL A 21 -7.34 -3.51 15.81
N LEU A 22 -6.03 -3.29 15.74
CA LEU A 22 -5.18 -3.91 14.72
C LEU A 22 -5.14 -5.45 14.83
N LEU A 23 -5.08 -6.00 16.05
CA LEU A 23 -5.10 -7.46 16.26
C LEU A 23 -6.43 -8.06 15.83
N GLN A 24 -7.56 -7.46 16.22
CA GLN A 24 -8.89 -7.92 15.79
C GLN A 24 -9.04 -7.89 14.27
N LEU A 25 -8.51 -6.87 13.60
CA LEU A 25 -8.53 -6.77 12.13
C LEU A 25 -7.63 -7.80 11.46
N ALA A 26 -6.50 -8.13 12.09
CA ALA A 26 -5.55 -9.14 11.61
C ALA A 26 -6.11 -10.55 11.76
N GLU A 27 -6.73 -10.87 12.90
CA GLU A 27 -7.44 -12.14 13.12
C GLU A 27 -8.55 -12.35 12.09
N LYS A 28 -9.36 -11.31 11.82
CA LYS A 28 -10.36 -11.35 10.74
C LYS A 28 -9.77 -11.57 9.34
N ALA A 29 -8.49 -11.23 9.15
CA ALA A 29 -7.78 -11.46 7.90
C ALA A 29 -7.03 -12.81 7.89
N GLY A 30 -7.15 -13.64 8.93
CA GLY A 30 -6.57 -14.98 9.02
C GLY A 30 -5.19 -15.04 9.70
N PHE A 31 -4.71 -13.96 10.32
CA PHE A 31 -3.44 -13.96 11.04
C PHE A 31 -3.61 -14.42 12.49
N LEU A 32 -2.58 -15.08 13.04
CA LEU A 32 -2.54 -15.39 14.47
C LEU A 32 -2.09 -14.16 15.27
N ARG A 33 -2.77 -13.88 16.38
CA ARG A 33 -2.49 -12.74 17.26
C ARG A 33 -1.03 -12.69 17.70
N GLU A 34 -0.48 -13.83 18.11
CA GLU A 34 0.90 -13.94 18.57
C GLU A 34 1.92 -13.61 17.48
N GLU A 35 1.66 -13.99 16.23
CA GLU A 35 2.55 -13.71 15.10
C GLU A 35 2.60 -12.21 14.82
N VAL A 36 1.46 -11.53 14.86
CA VAL A 36 1.37 -10.08 14.69
C VAL A 36 2.10 -9.35 15.82
N GLN A 37 1.94 -9.81 17.06
CA GLN A 37 2.64 -9.23 18.21
C GLN A 37 4.15 -9.41 18.11
N LYS A 38 4.62 -10.60 17.69
CA LYS A 38 6.05 -10.85 17.42
C LYS A 38 6.57 -9.96 16.30
N ALA A 39 5.78 -9.74 15.25
CA ALA A 39 6.15 -8.86 14.15
C ALA A 39 6.38 -7.41 14.61
N TRP A 40 5.59 -6.88 15.55
CA TRP A 40 5.80 -5.53 16.09
C TRP A 40 7.12 -5.34 16.84
N GLN A 41 7.70 -6.43 17.36
CA GLN A 41 8.98 -6.40 18.07
C GLN A 41 10.16 -6.72 17.14
N ASN A 42 9.89 -7.16 15.91
CA ASN A 42 10.93 -7.56 14.98
C ASN A 42 11.43 -6.33 14.19
N PRO A 43 12.71 -5.93 14.36
CA PRO A 43 13.27 -4.74 13.71
C PRO A 43 13.28 -4.83 12.18
N ILE A 44 13.15 -6.03 11.60
CA ILE A 44 13.11 -6.19 10.14
C ILE A 44 11.94 -5.44 9.49
N PHE A 45 10.81 -5.30 10.18
CA PHE A 45 9.65 -4.60 9.63
C PHE A 45 9.84 -3.09 9.65
N GLU A 46 10.49 -2.56 10.69
CA GLU A 46 10.90 -1.15 10.75
C GLU A 46 11.90 -0.82 9.63
N GLU A 47 12.88 -1.70 9.41
CA GLU A 47 13.85 -1.56 8.32
C GLU A 47 13.17 -1.57 6.95
N ARG A 48 12.26 -2.53 6.70
CA ARG A 48 11.48 -2.61 5.46
C ARG A 48 10.63 -1.35 5.23
N LEU A 49 9.99 -0.81 6.28
CA LEU A 49 9.22 0.43 6.17
C LEU A 49 10.09 1.62 5.76
N LYS A 50 11.30 1.73 6.32
CA LYS A 50 12.28 2.76 5.93
C LYS A 50 12.74 2.59 4.49
N GLN A 51 13.06 1.35 4.08
CA GLN A 51 13.47 1.04 2.71
C GLN A 51 12.37 1.40 1.71
N PHE A 52 11.12 0.97 1.94
CA PHE A 52 10.00 1.31 1.06
C PHE A 52 9.72 2.81 0.98
N SER A 53 9.82 3.53 2.10
CA SER A 53 9.64 5.00 2.12
C SER A 53 10.75 5.73 1.36
N ALA A 54 12.00 5.28 1.52
CA ALA A 54 13.14 5.82 0.79
C ALA A 54 13.02 5.54 -0.72
N ASP A 55 12.61 4.33 -1.10
CA ASP A 55 12.46 3.95 -2.50
C ASP A 55 11.30 4.69 -3.18
N ALA A 56 10.16 4.86 -2.49
CA ALA A 56 9.06 5.69 -2.96
C ALA A 56 9.52 7.15 -3.18
N SER A 57 10.29 7.70 -2.24
CA SER A 57 10.83 9.06 -2.34
C SER A 57 11.80 9.20 -3.52
N LYS A 58 12.71 8.23 -3.72
CA LYS A 58 13.63 8.19 -4.88
C LYS A 58 12.88 8.13 -6.21
N LYS A 59 11.74 7.42 -6.25
CA LYS A 59 10.86 7.37 -7.42
C LYS A 59 10.00 8.64 -7.60
N GLY A 60 10.19 9.65 -6.75
CA GLY A 60 9.52 10.94 -6.83
C GLY A 60 8.08 10.93 -6.32
N ALA A 61 7.70 9.96 -5.48
CA ALA A 61 6.40 9.96 -4.84
C ALA A 61 6.37 11.04 -3.73
N THR A 62 5.65 12.14 -3.99
CA THR A 62 5.47 13.25 -3.03
C THR A 62 4.07 13.30 -2.42
N GLY A 63 3.18 12.40 -2.86
CA GLY A 63 1.80 12.28 -2.36
C GLY A 63 1.24 10.90 -2.64
N VAL A 64 0.13 10.56 -1.98
CA VAL A 64 -0.55 9.26 -2.12
C VAL A 64 -1.99 9.40 -2.64
N PRO A 65 -2.50 8.44 -3.42
CA PRO A 65 -1.75 7.32 -4.00
C PRO A 65 -0.84 7.80 -5.15
N THR A 66 0.33 7.17 -5.30
CA THR A 66 1.19 7.32 -6.48
C THR A 66 1.50 5.93 -7.01
N PHE A 67 1.34 5.73 -8.31
CA PHE A 67 1.65 4.48 -9.00
C PHE A 67 2.84 4.70 -9.91
N VAL A 68 3.80 3.77 -9.87
CA VAL A 68 4.97 3.75 -10.77
C VAL A 68 4.91 2.46 -11.56
N ILE A 69 4.90 2.55 -12.89
CA ILE A 69 4.71 1.42 -13.80
C ILE A 69 5.94 1.32 -14.69
N ASN A 70 6.58 0.14 -14.71
CA ASN A 70 7.82 -0.16 -15.44
C ASN A 70 8.95 0.85 -15.21
N ASP A 71 9.01 1.45 -14.02
CA ASP A 71 9.95 2.54 -13.65
C ASP A 71 9.99 3.73 -14.66
N ARG A 72 8.97 3.84 -15.52
CA ARG A 72 8.89 4.82 -16.61
C ARG A 72 7.66 5.71 -16.48
N TYR A 73 6.50 5.13 -16.21
CA TYR A 73 5.24 5.87 -16.10
C TYR A 73 4.90 6.12 -14.65
N ARG A 74 4.35 7.30 -14.37
CA ARG A 74 3.91 7.68 -13.04
C ARG A 74 2.52 8.28 -13.10
N ILE A 75 1.64 7.77 -12.24
CA ILE A 75 0.27 8.27 -12.05
C ILE A 75 0.20 8.80 -10.62
N VAL A 76 -0.04 10.11 -10.48
CA VAL A 76 -0.12 10.77 -9.17
C VAL A 76 -1.57 11.11 -8.84
N GLY A 77 -2.00 10.71 -7.64
CA GLY A 77 -3.37 10.89 -7.16
C GLY A 77 -4.32 9.78 -7.59
N ALA A 78 -5.54 9.86 -7.06
CA ALA A 78 -6.64 8.97 -7.43
C ALA A 78 -7.21 9.39 -8.79
N GLN A 79 -6.51 9.01 -9.87
CA GLN A 79 -6.92 9.32 -11.24
C GLN A 79 -8.09 8.45 -11.72
N PRO A 80 -8.88 8.92 -12.71
CA PRO A 80 -9.92 8.12 -13.36
C PRO A 80 -9.36 6.85 -14.02
N TYR A 81 -10.22 5.83 -14.15
CA TYR A 81 -9.84 4.54 -14.72
C TYR A 81 -9.30 4.66 -16.16
N GLU A 82 -9.85 5.58 -16.93
CA GLU A 82 -9.47 5.85 -18.32
C GLU A 82 -8.00 6.28 -18.44
N GLU A 83 -7.47 6.96 -17.43
CA GLU A 83 -6.07 7.39 -17.42
C GLU A 83 -5.11 6.20 -17.25
N PHE A 84 -5.49 5.24 -16.40
CA PHE A 84 -4.77 3.98 -16.29
C PHE A 84 -4.83 3.21 -17.62
N GLN A 85 -6.02 3.10 -18.23
CA GLN A 85 -6.18 2.38 -19.50
C GLN A 85 -5.27 2.93 -20.60
N LYS A 86 -5.22 4.25 -20.77
CA LYS A 86 -4.33 4.89 -21.75
C LYS A 86 -2.87 4.49 -21.55
N ILE A 87 -2.39 4.55 -20.31
CA ILE A 87 -1.00 4.22 -19.99
C ILE A 87 -0.70 2.74 -20.28
N PHE A 88 -1.60 1.83 -19.87
CA PHE A 88 -1.40 0.40 -20.14
C PHE A 88 -1.49 0.05 -21.63
N ASN A 89 -2.36 0.71 -22.39
CA ASN A 89 -2.41 0.54 -23.85
C ASN A 89 -1.11 1.01 -24.52
N ASN A 90 -0.58 2.17 -24.13
CA ASN A 90 0.70 2.66 -24.65
C ASN A 90 1.85 1.68 -24.35
N ILE A 91 1.90 1.13 -23.13
CA ILE A 91 2.91 0.12 -22.75
C ILE A 91 2.78 -1.14 -23.62
N ALA A 92 1.56 -1.60 -23.90
CA ALA A 92 1.33 -2.76 -24.73
C ALA A 92 1.77 -2.52 -26.18
N GLU A 93 1.51 -1.34 -26.74
CA GLU A 93 1.96 -0.96 -28.09
C GLU A 93 3.48 -0.84 -28.19
N GLU A 94 4.16 -0.32 -27.16
CA GLU A 94 5.61 -0.22 -27.12
C GLU A 94 6.30 -1.59 -27.08
N ASN A 95 5.74 -2.56 -26.35
CA ASN A 95 6.30 -3.91 -26.22
C ASN A 95 6.09 -4.80 -27.45
N ASN A 96 5.19 -4.42 -28.36
CA ASN A 96 4.90 -5.15 -29.60
C ASN A 96 5.72 -4.64 -30.80
N LYS A 97 6.63 -3.68 -30.58
CA LYS A 97 7.60 -3.19 -31.55
C LYS A 97 8.98 -3.78 -31.28
#